data_AF-A0A5E7SC70-F1
#
_entry.id   AF-A0A5E7SC70-F1
#
_cell.length_a   1.000
_cell.length_b   1.000
_cell.length_c   1.000
_cell.angle_alpha   90.00
_cell.angle_beta   90.00
_cell.angle_gamma   90.00
#
_symmetry.space_group_name_H-M   'P 1'
#
loop_
_entity.id
_entity.type
_entity.pdbx_description
1 polymer ?
#
loop_
_entity_poly.entity_id
_entity_poly.type
_entity_poly.pdbx_seq_one_letter_code
_entity_poly.pdbx_strand_id
1 'polypeptide(L)'
;MGAPTIRKAGQGTINAIRKVWVDATPTQFAMVMPDDGCSRLAVRIGQGDHYFLVGDRVKYTLLMDQTGAIARAQDLVKAGSRPA
;
A
#
# COMPACT_ATOMS: atom_id res chain seq x y z
N MET A 1 10.87 -15.66 18.29
CA MET A 1 9.77 -16.33 17.54
C MET A 1 8.90 -15.26 16.93
N GLY A 2 8.99 -15.03 15.62
CA GLY A 2 8.13 -14.07 14.93
C GLY A 2 6.73 -14.66 14.78
N ALA A 3 5.70 -13.98 15.30
CA ALA A 3 4.33 -14.42 15.14
C ALA A 3 3.98 -14.54 13.64
N PRO A 4 3.25 -15.58 13.22
CA PRO A 4 2.88 -15.77 11.83
C PRO A 4 2.05 -14.58 11.36
N THR A 5 2.63 -13.79 10.46
CA THR A 5 1.93 -12.70 9.79
C THR A 5 1.28 -13.28 8.54
N ILE A 6 -0.05 -13.23 8.45
CA ILE A 6 -0.77 -13.73 7.28
C ILE A 6 -0.59 -12.70 6.16
N ARG A 7 -0.10 -13.14 4.99
CA ARG A 7 0.09 -12.29 3.81
C ARG A 7 -1.05 -12.50 2.84
N LYS A 8 -1.77 -11.43 2.47
CA LYS A 8 -2.83 -11.47 1.46
C LYS A 8 -2.55 -10.44 0.38
N ALA A 9 -2.64 -10.84 -0.89
CA ALA A 9 -2.58 -9.88 -1.99
C ALA A 9 -3.90 -9.09 -2.07
N GLY A 10 -3.80 -7.79 -2.31
CA GLY A 10 -4.92 -6.89 -2.52
C GLY A 10 -4.71 -6.03 -3.76
N GLN A 11 -5.80 -5.45 -4.25
CA GLN A 11 -5.79 -4.51 -5.36
C GLN A 11 -6.76 -3.36 -5.09
N GLY A 12 -6.48 -2.22 -5.71
CA GLY A 12 -7.32 -1.05 -5.58
C GLY A 12 -6.83 0.11 -6.43
N THR A 13 -7.41 1.27 -6.17
CA THR A 13 -7.09 2.51 -6.90
C THR A 13 -6.57 3.57 -5.93
N ILE A 14 -5.50 4.28 -6.31
CA ILE A 14 -5.01 5.40 -5.50
C ILE A 14 -6.04 6.54 -5.55
N ASN A 15 -6.58 6.90 -4.39
CA ASN A 15 -7.50 8.02 -4.23
C ASN A 15 -6.76 9.33 -3.91
N ALA A 16 -5.68 9.24 -3.13
CA ALA A 16 -4.89 10.41 -2.73
C ALA A 16 -3.43 10.03 -2.45
N ILE A 17 -2.53 10.99 -2.59
CA ILE A 17 -1.14 10.85 -2.15
C ILE A 17 -0.88 11.91 -1.08
N ARG A 18 -0.20 11.51 0.00
CA ARG A 18 0.12 12.38 1.14
C ARG A 18 1.59 12.26 1.48
N LYS A 19 2.26 13.40 1.62
CA LYS A 19 3.61 13.50 2.16
C LYS A 19 3.48 13.80 3.66
N VAL A 20 4.07 12.94 4.48
CA VAL A 20 4.08 13.05 5.93
C VAL A 20 5.54 13.15 6.37
N TRP A 21 5.81 14.03 7.32
CA TRP A 21 7.12 14.11 7.96
C TRP A 21 7.12 13.18 9.17
N VAL A 22 8.01 12.19 9.16
CA VAL A 22 8.30 11.36 10.32
C VAL A 22 9.66 11.81 10.81
N ASP A 23 9.66 12.57 11.91
CA ASP A 23 10.81 13.35 12.37
C ASP A 23 11.34 14.26 11.24
N ALA A 24 12.62 14.10 10.86
CA ALA A 24 13.24 14.82 9.75
C ALA A 24 13.12 14.10 8.39
N THR A 25 12.47 12.92 8.34
CA THR A 25 12.41 12.10 7.12
C THR A 25 11.08 12.30 6.38
N PRO A 26 11.08 12.88 5.17
CA PRO A 26 9.88 12.95 4.36
C PRO A 26 9.49 11.55 3.88
N THR A 27 8.27 11.15 4.19
CA THR A 27 7.70 9.85 3.78
C THR A 27 6.42 10.08 2.99
N GLN A 28 6.28 9.42 1.83
CA GLN A 28 5.07 9.49 1.03
C GLN A 28 4.20 8.25 1.25
N PHE A 29 2.89 8.47 1.29
CA PHE A 29 1.88 7.44 1.41
C PHE A 29 0.85 7.58 0.29
N ALA A 30 0.53 6.46 -0.36
CA ALA A 30 -0.62 6.33 -1.24
C ALA A 30 -1.83 5.90 -0.39
N MET A 31 -2.91 6.67 -0.48
CA MET A 31 -4.21 6.29 0.05
C MET A 31 -4.93 5.48 -1.02
N VAL A 32 -5.03 4.17 -0.82
CA VAL A 32 -5.63 3.23 -1.75
C VAL A 32 -7.06 2.94 -1.32
N MET A 33 -7.98 2.98 -2.27
CA MET A 33 -9.35 2.49 -2.13
C MET A 33 -9.38 1.06 -2.65
N PRO A 34 -9.53 0.04 -1.77
CA PRO A 34 -9.58 -1.36 -2.18
C PRO A 34 -10.82 -1.65 -3.05
N ASP A 35 -10.66 -2.54 -4.03
CA ASP A 35 -11.80 -2.99 -4.87
C ASP A 35 -12.81 -3.83 -4.06
N ASP A 36 -12.33 -4.53 -3.02
CA ASP A 36 -13.13 -5.41 -2.16
C ASP A 36 -14.06 -4.64 -1.18
N GLY A 37 -14.22 -3.33 -1.35
CA GLY A 37 -15.11 -2.49 -0.53
C GLY A 37 -14.64 -2.24 0.92
N CYS A 38 -13.40 -2.64 1.25
CA CYS A 38 -12.80 -2.42 2.57
C CYS A 38 -12.45 -0.94 2.82
N SER A 39 -12.12 -0.63 4.09
CA SER A 39 -11.64 0.70 4.51
C SER A 39 -10.41 1.13 3.71
N ARG A 40 -10.29 2.44 3.46
CA ARG A 40 -9.13 3.03 2.76
C ARG A 40 -7.82 2.66 3.46
N LEU A 41 -6.83 2.23 2.67
CA LEU A 41 -5.53 1.79 3.16
C LEU A 41 -4.45 2.84 2.87
N ALA A 42 -3.60 3.11 3.84
CA ALA A 42 -2.39 3.90 3.64
C ALA A 42 -1.21 2.96 3.35
N VAL A 43 -0.61 3.07 2.17
CA VAL A 43 0.54 2.26 1.76
C VAL A 43 1.75 3.18 1.57
N ARG A 44 2.87 2.88 2.24
CA ARG A 44 4.10 3.66 2.08
C ARG A 44 4.64 3.49 0.66
N ILE A 45 4.94 4.61 0.00
CA ILE A 45 5.65 4.64 -1.28
C ILE A 45 7.14 4.63 -0.94
N GLY A 46 7.87 3.62 -1.42
CA GLY A 46 9.33 3.57 -1.30
C GLY A 46 9.99 4.74 -2.05
N GLN A 47 11.17 5.15 -1.63
CA GLN A 47 11.98 6.09 -2.40
C GLN A 47 12.50 5.38 -3.65
N GLY A 48 11.74 5.43 -4.74
CA GLY A 48 12.12 4.86 -6.03
C GLY A 48 11.39 5.58 -7.17
N ASP A 49 11.87 5.44 -8.40
CA ASP A 49 11.38 6.11 -9.61
C ASP A 49 9.97 5.71 -10.06
N HIS A 50 9.23 4.98 -9.22
CA HIS A 50 7.85 4.63 -9.51
C HIS A 50 6.95 5.82 -9.19
N TYR A 51 6.73 6.66 -10.20
CA TYR A 51 5.76 7.75 -10.16
C TYR A 51 4.34 7.19 -10.01
N PHE A 52 3.80 7.22 -8.79
CA PHE A 52 2.39 6.93 -8.53
C PHE A 52 1.55 8.21 -8.66
N LEU A 53 0.37 8.08 -9.24
CA LEU A 53 -0.59 9.16 -9.42
C LEU A 53 -1.95 8.77 -8.84
N VAL A 54 -2.75 9.77 -8.49
CA VAL A 54 -4.16 9.55 -8.16
C VAL A 54 -4.88 9.00 -9.38
N GLY A 55 -5.65 7.93 -9.19
CA GLY A 55 -6.32 7.17 -10.25
C GLY A 55 -5.55 5.94 -10.73
N ASP A 56 -4.27 5.79 -10.38
CA ASP A 56 -3.52 4.58 -10.71
C ASP A 56 -4.16 3.35 -10.05
N ARG A 57 -4.38 2.30 -10.84
CA ARG A 57 -4.64 0.97 -10.29
C ARG A 57 -3.36 0.36 -9.77
N VAL A 58 -3.42 -0.21 -8.58
CA VAL A 58 -2.28 -0.75 -7.85
C VAL A 58 -2.60 -2.09 -7.23
N LYS A 59 -1.56 -2.92 -7.06
CA LYS A 59 -1.57 -4.11 -6.23
C LYS A 59 -0.69 -3.85 -5.00
N TYR A 60 -1.02 -4.51 -3.90
CA TYR A 60 -0.31 -4.39 -2.63
C TYR A 60 -0.41 -5.70 -1.84
N THR A 61 0.49 -5.86 -0.87
CA THR A 61 0.45 -6.96 0.10
C THR A 61 -0.12 -6.44 1.42
N LEU A 62 -1.19 -7.06 1.88
CA LEU A 62 -1.71 -6.91 3.24
C LEU A 62 -0.97 -7.85 4.18
N LEU A 63 -0.49 -7.30 5.28
CA LEU A 63 -0.02 -8.03 6.44
C LEU A 63 -1.12 -8.00 7.49
N MET A 64 -1.66 -9.18 7.78
CA MET A 64 -2.68 -9.38 8.80
C MET A 64 -2.06 -9.99 10.05
N ASP A 65 -2.57 -9.59 11.21
CA ASP A 65 -2.24 -10.22 12.47
C ASP A 65 -2.98 -11.56 12.66
N GLN A 66 -2.78 -12.21 13.81
CA GLN A 66 -3.41 -13.50 14.12
C GLN A 66 -4.93 -13.43 14.27
N THR A 67 -5.50 -12.23 14.41
CA THR A 67 -6.95 -12.01 14.50
C THR A 67 -7.58 -11.81 13.11
N GLY A 68 -6.76 -11.74 12.06
CA GLY A 68 -7.21 -11.41 10.70
C GLY A 68 -7.41 -9.91 10.48
N ALA A 69 -7.09 -9.06 11.47
CA ALA A 69 -7.13 -7.62 11.31
C ALA A 69 -5.94 -7.14 10.45
N ILE A 70 -6.19 -6.11 9.63
CA ILE A 70 -5.16 -5.52 8.76
C ILE A 70 -4.21 -4.72 9.65
N ALA A 71 -3.02 -5.27 9.89
CA ALA A 71 -1.98 -4.58 10.63
C ALA A 71 -1.29 -3.53 9.76
N ARG A 72 -0.90 -3.91 8.52
CA ARG A 72 -0.17 -3.05 7.58
C ARG A 72 -0.41 -3.43 6.12
N ALA A 73 -0.15 -2.47 5.23
CA ALA A 73 -0.11 -2.68 3.79
C ALA A 73 1.25 -2.23 3.23
N GLN A 74 1.81 -2.98 2.29
CA GLN A 74 3.14 -2.76 1.71
C GLN A 74 3.23 -3.25 0.26
N ASP A 75 4.42 -3.14 -0.34
CA ASP A 75 4.74 -3.63 -1.69
C ASP A 75 3.82 -3.07 -2.78
N LEU A 76 3.59 -1.75 -2.76
CA LEU A 76 2.74 -1.08 -3.73
C LEU A 76 3.36 -1.16 -5.15
N VAL A 77 2.61 -1.72 -6.10
CA VAL A 77 3.03 -1.83 -7.51
C VAL A 77 1.87 -1.42 -8.43
N LYS A 78 2.15 -0.83 -9.59
CA LYS A 78 1.07 -0.51 -10.55
C LYS A 78 0.50 -1.78 -11.17
N ALA A 79 -0.82 -1.87 -11.25
CA ALA A 79 -1.50 -2.94 -11.94
C ALA A 79 -1.44 -2.67 -13.45
N GLY A 80 -0.52 -3.34 -14.14
CA GLY A 80 -0.35 -3.20 -15.61
C GLY A 80 0.98 -2.58 -16.03
N SER A 81 1.85 -2.16 -15.10
CA SER A 81 3.26 -1.98 -15.43
C SER A 81 3.85 -3.35 -15.72
N ARG A 82 4.07 -3.64 -17.00
CA ARG A 82 4.93 -4.75 -17.43
C ARG A 82 6.26 -4.57 -16.70
N PRO A 83 6.80 -5.57 -15.98
CA PRO A 83 8.20 -5.50 -15.61
C PRO A 83 8.98 -5.38 -16.93
N ALA A 84 9.82 -4.36 -17.03
CA ALA A 84 10.77 -4.23 -18.14
C ALA A 84 11.79 -5.37 -18.07
#